data_AF-A0A8T6NIB6-F1
#
_entry.id   AF-A0A8T6NIB6-F1
#
_cell.length_a   1.000
_cell.length_b   1.000
_cell.length_c   1.000
_cell.angle_alpha   90.00
_cell.angle_beta   90.00
_cell.angle_gamma   90.00
#
_symmetry.space_group_name_H-M   'P 1'
#
loop_
_entity.id
_entity.type
_entity.pdbx_description
1 polymer ?
#
loop_
_entity_poly.entity_id
_entity_poly.type
_entity_poly.pdbx_seq_one_letter_code
_entity_poly.pdbx_strand_id
1 'polypeptide(L)'
;MWGVYHADGGIVGELRYVAGVLFRGNHCSLCDITHSLAWEKKEMKSKRESFSIPFNLVHLNEQPSELRDYTKGITPIVVGKTEAGFITLATDKELQKCQGSVDVLFSLISSRLE
;
A
#
# COMPACT_ATOMS: atom_id res chain seq x y z
N MET A 1 -7.69 2.33 -7.97
CA MET A 1 -7.42 1.43 -6.83
C MET A 1 -6.74 2.19 -5.71
N TRP A 2 -6.76 1.66 -4.49
CA TRP A 2 -6.23 2.29 -3.30
C TRP A 2 -5.32 1.35 -2.53
N GLY A 3 -4.18 1.84 -2.06
CA GLY A 3 -3.30 1.15 -1.13
C GLY A 3 -3.29 1.91 0.18
N VAL A 4 -3.62 1.22 1.26
CA VAL A 4 -3.71 1.81 2.59
C VAL A 4 -2.55 1.29 3.43
N TYR A 5 -1.68 2.20 3.85
CA TYR A 5 -0.61 1.90 4.79
C TYR A 5 -1.16 1.63 6.19
N HIS A 6 -0.42 0.85 6.98
CA HIS A 6 -0.70 0.70 8.41
C HIS A 6 0.09 1.72 9.23
N ALA A 7 -0.07 2.99 8.89
CA ALA A 7 0.56 4.13 9.55
C ALA A 7 -0.28 5.39 9.33
N ASP A 8 -0.17 6.37 10.23
CA ASP A 8 -0.71 7.72 10.05
C ASP A 8 0.26 8.60 9.24
N GLY A 9 -0.29 9.48 8.41
CA GLY A 9 0.45 10.46 7.61
C GLY A 9 0.85 11.69 8.42
N GLY A 10 1.98 12.30 8.08
CA GLY A 10 2.54 13.50 8.72
C GLY A 10 4.07 13.54 8.70
N ILE A 11 4.68 14.63 9.18
CA ILE A 11 6.15 14.88 9.19
C ILE A 11 6.96 13.74 9.86
N VAL A 12 6.32 12.96 10.73
CA VAL A 12 6.94 11.82 11.44
C VAL A 12 6.81 10.49 10.65
N GLY A 13 5.92 10.43 9.65
CA GLY A 13 5.61 9.24 8.85
C GLY A 13 6.46 9.05 7.59
N GLU A 14 6.97 10.13 6.96
CA GLU A 14 7.86 10.02 5.79
C GLU A 14 9.32 9.69 6.16
N LEU A 15 9.72 9.85 7.42
CA LEU A 15 11.14 10.04 7.78
C LEU A 15 11.80 8.96 8.65
N ARG A 16 11.22 7.77 8.84
CA ARG A 16 11.89 6.71 9.63
C ARG A 16 11.65 5.29 9.13
N TYR A 17 12.03 4.99 7.90
CA TYR A 17 12.66 3.69 7.65
C TYR A 17 14.17 3.83 7.86
N VAL A 18 14.57 4.09 9.11
CA VAL A 18 15.99 3.95 9.46
C VAL A 18 16.27 2.45 9.43
N ALA A 19 17.02 2.00 8.43
CA ALA A 19 17.52 0.64 8.36
C ALA A 19 18.18 0.27 9.71
N GLY A 20 17.47 -0.49 10.56
CA GLY A 20 17.97 -0.91 11.87
C GLY A 20 16.99 -0.78 13.03
N VAL A 21 15.93 0.05 12.97
CA VAL A 21 14.95 0.09 14.06
C VAL A 21 13.78 -0.83 13.74
N LEU A 22 13.93 -2.07 14.20
CA LEU A 22 12.86 -3.00 14.48
C LEU A 22 11.80 -2.30 15.35
N PHE A 23 10.83 -1.60 14.75
CA PHE A 23 9.60 -1.23 15.43
C PHE A 23 8.84 -2.54 15.69
N ARG A 24 9.13 -3.17 16.83
CA ARG A 24 8.53 -4.40 17.36
C ARG A 24 7.02 -4.24 17.59
N GLY A 25 6.24 -4.07 16.54
CA GLY A 25 4.77 -4.05 16.63
C GLY A 25 4.01 -3.59 15.39
N ASN A 26 4.61 -2.75 14.53
CA ASN A 26 3.86 -2.07 13.45
C ASN A 26 4.57 -2.19 12.09
N HIS A 27 4.92 -3.42 11.68
CA HIS A 27 5.51 -3.65 10.37
C HIS A 27 4.46 -3.43 9.26
N CYS A 28 4.79 -2.60 8.27
CA CYS A 28 3.90 -2.26 7.16
C CYS A 28 4.49 -2.82 5.86
N SER A 29 4.00 -3.97 5.40
CA SER A 29 4.46 -4.63 4.18
C SER A 29 4.29 -3.77 2.91
N LEU A 30 3.22 -2.98 2.83
CA LEU A 30 3.02 -2.03 1.72
C LEU A 30 4.08 -0.92 1.72
N CYS A 31 4.57 -0.52 2.90
CA CYS A 31 5.62 0.47 3.03
C CYS A 31 6.94 -0.08 2.46
N ASP A 32 7.29 -1.34 2.78
CA ASP A 32 8.48 -2.01 2.20
C ASP A 32 8.45 -2.08 0.67
N ILE A 33 7.25 -2.24 0.08
CA ILE A 33 7.08 -2.30 -1.37
C ILE A 33 7.21 -0.92 -2.00
N THR A 34 6.64 0.11 -1.38
CA THR A 34 6.47 1.45 -1.96
C THR A 34 7.62 2.40 -1.69
N HIS A 35 8.35 2.23 -0.58
CA HIS A 35 9.38 3.17 -0.14
C HIS A 35 10.79 2.57 -0.13
N SER A 36 11.75 3.44 -0.43
CA SER A 36 13.15 3.28 -0.06
C SER A 36 13.37 3.85 1.36
N LEU A 37 14.60 4.22 1.72
CA LEU A 37 14.96 4.67 3.07
C LEU A 37 14.14 5.87 3.59
N ALA A 38 13.78 6.82 2.72
CA ALA A 38 13.03 8.03 3.12
C ALA A 38 12.16 8.62 1.99
N TRP A 39 11.90 7.87 0.91
CA TRP A 39 11.15 8.36 -0.24
C TRP A 39 10.48 7.23 -1.01
N GLU A 40 9.44 7.55 -1.78
CA GLU A 40 8.82 6.62 -2.72
C GLU A 40 9.87 6.04 -3.69
N LYS A 41 9.83 4.73 -3.92
CA LYS A 41 10.64 4.07 -4.94
C LYS A 41 10.35 4.66 -6.31
N LYS A 42 11.41 4.90 -7.09
CA LYS A 42 11.26 5.38 -8.48
C LYS A 42 10.43 4.40 -9.31
N GLU A 43 10.64 3.11 -9.08
CA GLU A 43 9.90 2.01 -9.70
C GLU A 43 8.41 2.09 -9.37
N MET A 44 8.06 2.36 -8.09
CA MET A 44 6.66 2.53 -7.69
C MET A 44 6.05 3.73 -8.42
N LYS A 45 6.72 4.89 -8.37
CA LYS A 45 6.25 6.09 -9.05
C LYS A 45 6.01 5.84 -10.55
N SER A 46 7.00 5.31 -11.26
CA SER A 46 6.87 5.00 -12.69
C SER A 46 5.78 3.99 -12.98
N LYS A 47 5.63 2.96 -12.13
CA LYS A 47 4.57 1.97 -12.32
C LYS A 47 3.18 2.58 -12.15
N ARG A 48 2.98 3.42 -11.12
CA ARG A 48 1.73 4.16 -10.90
C ARG A 48 1.38 5.10 -12.06
N GLU A 49 2.38 5.74 -12.65
CA GLU A 49 2.19 6.62 -13.82
C GLU A 49 1.84 5.84 -15.09
N SER A 50 2.42 4.64 -15.27
CA SER A 50 2.18 3.80 -16.47
C SER A 50 0.96 2.89 -16.40
N PHE A 51 0.45 2.59 -15.21
CA PHE A 51 -0.62 1.62 -15.02
C PHE A 51 -1.98 2.24 -15.37
N SER A 52 -2.81 1.51 -16.12
CA SER A 52 -4.07 2.06 -16.65
C SER A 52 -5.08 2.45 -15.57
N ILE A 53 -4.99 1.86 -14.38
CA ILE A 53 -5.86 2.17 -13.25
C ILE A 53 -5.09 3.05 -12.25
N PRO A 54 -5.58 4.26 -11.91
CA PRO A 54 -4.92 5.11 -10.92
C PRO A 54 -4.70 4.39 -9.60
N PHE A 55 -3.48 4.42 -9.08
CA PHE A 55 -3.13 3.84 -7.78
C PHE A 55 -2.88 4.93 -6.74
N ASN A 56 -3.88 5.14 -5.87
CA ASN A 56 -3.79 6.10 -4.79
C ASN A 56 -3.21 5.42 -3.54
N LEU A 57 -2.13 5.96 -2.98
CA LEU A 57 -1.51 5.48 -1.75
C LEU A 57 -1.85 6.46 -0.64
N VAL A 58 -2.39 5.96 0.47
CA VAL A 58 -2.86 6.78 1.59
C VAL A 58 -2.53 6.16 2.94
N HIS A 59 -2.35 7.00 3.94
CA HIS A 59 -2.24 6.63 5.34
C HIS A 59 -3.62 6.47 5.99
N LEU A 60 -3.65 5.92 7.21
CA LEU A 60 -4.88 5.61 7.95
C LEU A 60 -5.80 6.83 8.10
N ASN A 61 -5.22 8.00 8.41
CA ASN A 61 -5.90 9.28 8.59
C ASN A 61 -6.20 10.05 7.29
N GLU A 62 -5.73 9.57 6.14
CA GLU A 62 -5.92 10.21 4.82
C GLU A 62 -7.03 9.51 4.00
N GLN A 63 -7.58 8.41 4.52
CA GLN A 63 -8.61 7.63 3.84
C GLN A 63 -9.95 8.38 3.74
N PRO A 64 -10.62 8.34 2.58
CA PRO A 64 -12.04 8.63 2.49
C PRO A 64 -12.86 7.73 3.43
N SER A 65 -14.02 8.20 3.90
CA SER A 65 -14.85 7.49 4.88
C SER A 65 -15.21 6.06 4.44
N GLU A 66 -15.70 5.87 3.22
CA GLU A 66 -16.06 4.54 2.69
C GLU A 66 -14.87 3.57 2.67
N LEU A 67 -13.68 4.08 2.31
CA LEU A 67 -12.45 3.27 2.27
C LEU A 67 -12.04 2.88 3.68
N ARG A 68 -12.07 3.83 4.61
CA ARG A 68 -11.72 3.60 6.02
C ARG A 68 -12.63 2.56 6.68
N ASP A 69 -13.93 2.61 6.39
CA ASP A 69 -14.89 1.67 6.95
C ASP A 69 -14.64 0.25 6.41
N TYR A 70 -14.27 0.12 5.13
CA TYR A 70 -13.94 -1.17 4.51
C TYR A 70 -12.62 -1.78 5.03
N THR A 71 -11.59 -0.95 5.25
CA THR A 71 -10.24 -1.41 5.60
C THR A 71 -9.97 -1.51 7.09
N LYS A 72 -10.94 -1.14 7.94
CA LYS A 72 -10.78 -1.08 9.40
C LYS A 72 -10.30 -2.41 9.98
N GLY A 73 -9.11 -2.39 10.60
CA GLY A 73 -8.53 -3.56 11.27
C GLY A 73 -7.86 -4.58 10.34
N ILE A 74 -7.79 -4.31 9.03
CA ILE A 74 -7.21 -5.24 8.03
C ILE A 74 -6.10 -4.61 7.18
N THR A 75 -5.58 -3.45 7.59
CA THR A 75 -4.43 -2.77 6.97
C THR A 75 -3.09 -3.40 7.39
N PRO A 76 -2.03 -3.35 6.56
CA PRO A 76 -2.00 -2.72 5.24
C PRO A 76 -2.73 -3.55 4.18
N ILE A 77 -3.32 -2.89 3.18
CA ILE A 77 -4.18 -3.54 2.20
C ILE A 77 -4.20 -2.78 0.87
N VAL A 78 -4.39 -3.50 -0.24
CA VAL A 78 -4.70 -2.91 -1.55
C VAL A 78 -6.10 -3.33 -1.97
N VAL A 79 -6.91 -2.36 -2.37
CA VAL A 79 -8.31 -2.54 -2.75
C VAL A 79 -8.64 -1.90 -4.09
N GLY A 80 -9.53 -2.54 -4.84
CA GLY A 80 -10.16 -2.00 -6.05
C GLY A 80 -11.50 -1.36 -5.71
N LYS A 81 -11.85 -0.25 -6.37
CA LYS A 81 -13.21 0.34 -6.29
C LYS A 81 -13.99 -0.10 -7.53
N THR A 82 -15.15 -0.71 -7.32
CA THR A 82 -16.10 -1.11 -8.37
C THR A 82 -17.44 -0.40 -8.14
N GLU A 83 -18.40 -0.58 -9.04
CA GLU A 83 -19.77 -0.06 -8.85
C GLU A 83 -20.47 -0.68 -7.63
N ALA A 84 -20.12 -1.91 -7.26
CA ALA A 84 -20.69 -2.62 -6.12
C ALA A 84 -19.98 -2.33 -4.79
N GLY A 85 -18.89 -1.54 -4.79
CA GLY A 85 -18.11 -1.20 -3.60
C GLY A 85 -16.63 -1.57 -3.72
N PHE A 86 -15.98 -1.81 -2.59
CA PHE A 86 -14.56 -2.19 -2.57
C PHE A 86 -14.37 -3.70 -2.64
N ILE A 87 -13.33 -4.12 -3.37
CA ILE A 87 -12.82 -5.50 -3.40
C ILE A 87 -11.37 -5.53 -2.96
N THR A 88 -10.98 -6.56 -2.22
CA THR A 88 -9.58 -6.75 -1.82
C THR A 88 -8.76 -7.31 -2.97
N LEU A 89 -7.73 -6.57 -3.39
CA LEU A 89 -6.78 -6.99 -4.43
C LEU A 89 -5.55 -7.67 -3.82
N ALA A 90 -5.06 -7.17 -2.67
CA ALA A 90 -3.97 -7.79 -1.93
C ALA A 90 -4.11 -7.55 -0.43
N THR A 91 -4.09 -8.64 0.34
CA THR A 91 -4.01 -8.63 1.81
C THR A 91 -2.58 -8.45 2.30
N ASP A 92 -2.38 -8.03 3.56
CA ASP A 92 -1.05 -7.94 4.18
C ASP A 92 -0.21 -9.22 4.01
N LYS A 93 -0.83 -10.41 4.17
CA LYS A 93 -0.14 -11.70 3.97
C LYS A 93 0.39 -11.89 2.55
N GLU A 94 -0.32 -11.36 1.55
CA GLU A 94 0.12 -11.41 0.15
C GLU A 94 1.17 -10.34 -0.13
N LEU A 95 1.01 -9.15 0.44
CA LEU A 95 2.00 -8.06 0.36
C LEU A 95 3.35 -8.47 0.95
N GLN A 96 3.37 -9.19 2.08
CA GLN A 96 4.60 -9.73 2.65
C GLN A 96 5.33 -10.67 1.67
N LYS A 97 4.59 -11.45 0.85
CA LYS A 97 5.17 -12.33 -0.16
C LYS A 97 5.77 -11.58 -1.36
N CYS A 98 5.39 -10.31 -1.56
CA CYS A 98 6.03 -9.46 -2.56
C CYS A 98 7.48 -9.12 -2.20
N GLN A 99 7.91 -9.30 -0.94
CA GLN A 99 9.29 -9.08 -0.48
C GLN A 99 9.83 -7.70 -0.89
N GLY A 100 9.00 -6.67 -0.78
CA GLY A 100 9.36 -5.31 -1.16
C GLY A 100 9.42 -5.03 -2.68
N SER A 101 9.06 -5.99 -3.54
CA SER A 101 9.08 -5.82 -4.99
C SER A 101 7.82 -5.15 -5.53
N VAL A 102 8.02 -4.04 -6.26
CA VAL A 102 6.96 -3.31 -6.97
C VAL A 102 6.36 -4.17 -8.08
N ASP A 103 7.19 -4.82 -8.90
CA ASP A 103 6.68 -5.61 -10.03
C ASP A 103 5.85 -6.80 -9.56
N VAL A 104 6.25 -7.48 -8.48
CA VAL A 104 5.48 -8.60 -7.92
C VAL A 104 4.13 -8.14 -7.40
N LEU A 105 4.06 -6.96 -6.76
CA LEU A 105 2.78 -6.37 -6.33
C LEU A 105 1.87 -6.12 -7.54
N PHE A 106 2.39 -5.50 -8.59
CA PHE A 106 1.57 -5.19 -9.76
C PHE A 106 1.15 -6.44 -10.55
N SER A 107 1.99 -7.48 -10.61
CA SER A 107 1.59 -8.77 -11.16
C SER A 107 0.45 -9.41 -10.37
N LEU A 108 0.52 -9.37 -9.03
CA LEU A 108 -0.56 -9.86 -8.16
C LEU A 108 -1.86 -9.08 -8.42
N ILE A 109 -1.78 -7.74 -8.44
CA ILE A 109 -2.94 -6.88 -8.70
C ILE A 109 -3.57 -7.17 -10.05
N SER A 110 -2.77 -7.27 -11.12
CA SER A 110 -3.29 -7.55 -12.46
C SER A 110 -4.05 -8.87 -12.53
N SER A 111 -3.56 -9.92 -11.87
CA SER A 111 -4.25 -11.23 -11.82
C SER A 111 -5.63 -11.23 -11.13
N ARG A 112 -6.00 -10.12 -10.46
CA ARG A 112 -7.28 -9.93 -9.77
C ARG A 112 -8.22 -8.97 -10.50
N LEU A 113 -7.73 -8.36 -11.57
CA LEU A 113 -8.46 -7.39 -12.41
C LEU A 113 -8.86 -7.99 -13.76
N GLU A 114 -8.35 -9.18 -14.10
CA GLU A 114 -8.82 -10.04 -15.20
C GLU A 114 -10.16 -10.70 -14.83
#